data_AF-A0A0C9THY4-F1
#
_entry.id   AF-A0A0C9THY4-F1
#
_cell.length_a   1.000
_cell.length_b   1.000
_cell.length_c   1.000
_cell.angle_alpha   90.00
_cell.angle_beta   90.00
_cell.angle_gamma   90.00
#
_symmetry.space_group_name_H-M   'P 1'
#
loop_
_entity.id
_entity.type
_entity.pdbx_description
1 polymer ?
#
loop_
_entity_poly.entity_id
_entity_poly.type
_entity_poly.pdbx_seq_one_letter_code
_entity_poly.pdbx_strand_id
1 'polypeptide(L)'
;MAQPIMSSLFTQHSSNGENTSGGVFSIGEHDPRFANVSGAPKHPVAPPPSSRWMLAMSSMSINGNYHTLKSDVEGIQRGQAITLIDSLAYIPSDAVDGIYSVIEGALHVKTKDQDSWYVPCISQANLSFIFGSDTHPVDLMELTAPVTITDDGKQYSLS
;
A
#
# COMPACT_ATOMS: atom_id res chain seq x y z
N MET A 1 0.76 29.50 23.89
CA MET A 1 1.41 28.45 23.08
C MET A 1 0.28 27.72 22.35
N ALA A 2 0.16 27.87 21.03
CA ALA A 2 -0.93 27.23 20.28
C ALA A 2 -0.59 25.76 20.05
N GLN A 3 -1.52 24.84 20.33
CA GLN A 3 -1.38 23.45 19.94
C GLN A 3 -1.46 23.36 18.41
N PRO A 4 -0.59 22.58 17.75
CA PRO A 4 -0.69 22.36 16.31
C PRO A 4 -2.02 21.69 15.98
N ILE A 5 -2.70 22.17 14.95
CA ILE A 5 -3.92 21.54 14.43
C ILE A 5 -3.52 20.22 13.79
N MET A 6 -4.11 19.12 14.26
CA MET A 6 -3.89 17.77 13.75
C MET A 6 -5.19 17.25 13.14
N SER A 7 -5.09 16.53 12.03
CA SER A 7 -6.22 15.78 11.47
C SER A 7 -5.92 14.29 11.60
N SER A 8 -6.93 13.49 11.95
CA SER A 8 -6.83 12.04 11.97
C SER A 8 -7.90 11.41 11.08
N LEU A 9 -7.51 10.34 10.37
CA LEU A 9 -8.39 9.60 9.47
C LEU A 9 -8.32 8.12 9.86
N PHE A 10 -9.49 7.53 10.07
CA PHE A 10 -9.66 6.09 10.22
C PHE A 10 -10.63 5.61 9.16
N THR A 11 -10.24 4.58 8.40
CA THR A 11 -11.07 3.90 7.41
C THR A 11 -11.27 2.46 7.84
N GLN A 12 -12.50 1.98 7.76
CA GLN A 12 -12.80 0.57 7.94
C GLN A 12 -12.70 -0.14 6.58
N HIS A 13 -12.42 -1.45 6.61
CA HIS A 13 -12.61 -2.34 5.47
C HIS A 13 -13.56 -3.48 5.89
N SER A 14 -14.56 -3.80 5.06
CA SER A 14 -15.47 -4.94 5.25
C SER A 14 -15.34 -5.89 4.06
N SER A 15 -14.87 -7.12 4.32
CA SER A 15 -14.59 -8.11 3.27
C SER A 15 -15.82 -8.89 2.78
N ASN A 16 -16.99 -8.64 3.35
CA ASN A 16 -18.16 -9.51 3.23
C ASN A 16 -19.28 -8.99 2.32
N GLY A 17 -19.06 -7.93 1.54
CA GLY A 17 -20.03 -7.43 0.55
C GLY A 17 -21.36 -6.89 1.11
N GLU A 18 -21.65 -7.17 2.38
CA GLU A 18 -22.71 -6.56 3.17
C GLU A 18 -22.09 -5.57 4.17
N ASN A 19 -22.67 -4.36 4.17
CA ASN A 19 -22.41 -3.20 5.03
C ASN A 19 -21.50 -2.14 4.44
N THR A 20 -22.03 -0.91 4.46
CA THR A 20 -21.31 0.34 4.27
C THR A 20 -20.05 0.34 5.12
N SER A 21 -18.89 0.30 4.48
CA SER A 21 -17.64 0.51 5.20
C SER A 21 -17.59 1.97 5.68
N GLY A 22 -17.41 2.16 6.99
CA GLY A 22 -17.42 3.48 7.61
C GLY A 22 -16.02 4.10 7.74
N GLY A 23 -15.99 5.29 8.31
CA GLY A 23 -14.74 5.95 8.69
C GLY A 23 -14.98 7.09 9.66
N VAL A 24 -13.91 7.58 10.28
CA VAL A 24 -13.92 8.77 11.13
C VAL A 24 -12.83 9.72 10.67
N PHE A 25 -13.22 10.99 10.49
CA PHE A 25 -12.30 12.09 10.28
C PHE A 25 -12.45 13.08 11.43
N SER A 26 -11.39 13.26 12.21
CA SER A 26 -11.38 14.15 13.39
C SER A 26 -10.37 15.27 13.19
N ILE A 27 -10.69 16.46 13.72
CA ILE A 27 -9.85 17.67 13.65
C ILE A 27 -9.54 18.11 15.08
N GLY A 28 -8.26 18.29 15.39
CA GLY A 28 -7.76 18.72 16.69
C GLY A 28 -7.66 17.60 17.74
N GLU A 29 -8.16 16.41 17.44
CA GLU A 29 -8.19 15.27 18.36
C GLU A 29 -8.08 13.92 17.64
N HIS A 30 -7.82 12.88 18.43
CA HIS A 30 -7.97 11.50 18.00
C HIS A 30 -9.33 10.96 18.49
N ASP A 31 -9.97 10.12 17.69
CA ASP A 31 -11.07 9.30 18.18
C ASP A 31 -10.56 8.44 19.36
N PRO A 32 -11.28 8.39 20.51
CA PRO A 32 -10.84 7.65 21.69
C PRO A 32 -10.51 6.18 21.42
N ARG A 33 -11.14 5.55 20.41
CA ARG A 33 -10.86 4.17 20.01
C ARG A 33 -9.44 3.98 19.46
N PHE A 34 -8.82 5.06 18.97
CA PHE A 34 -7.48 5.07 18.38
C PHE A 34 -6.50 5.98 19.15
N ALA A 35 -6.77 6.28 20.42
CA ALA A 35 -5.94 7.17 21.24
C ALA A 35 -4.47 6.73 21.34
N ASN A 36 -4.19 5.43 21.20
CA ASN A 36 -2.83 4.87 21.22
C ASN A 36 -1.94 5.38 20.06
N VAL A 37 -2.51 5.89 18.96
CA VAL A 37 -1.75 6.48 17.84
C VAL A 37 -0.89 7.67 18.31
N SER A 38 -1.30 8.36 19.37
CA SER A 38 -0.53 9.47 19.94
C SER A 38 0.88 9.07 20.43
N GLY A 39 1.07 7.80 20.78
CA GLY A 39 2.36 7.24 21.20
C GLY A 39 3.16 6.56 20.08
N ALA A 40 2.63 6.52 18.85
CA ALA A 40 3.31 5.88 17.72
C ALA A 40 4.52 6.71 17.24
N PRO A 41 5.51 6.06 16.59
CA PRO A 41 6.60 6.77 15.91
C PRO A 41 6.06 7.83 14.94
N LYS A 42 6.71 9.00 14.94
CA LYS A 42 6.36 10.10 14.03
C LYS A 42 7.32 10.09 12.86
N HIS A 43 6.79 9.99 11.65
CA HIS A 43 7.59 10.15 10.43
C HIS A 43 7.57 11.62 9.96
N PRO A 44 8.74 12.22 9.68
CA PRO A 44 8.80 13.56 9.13
C PRO A 44 8.32 13.56 7.68
N VAL A 45 7.68 14.67 7.28
CA VAL A 45 7.32 14.89 5.88
C VAL A 45 8.60 15.03 5.03
N ALA A 46 8.63 14.36 3.87
CA ALA A 46 9.79 14.36 2.96
C ALA A 46 9.38 14.55 1.48
N PRO A 47 10.16 15.30 0.68
CA PRO A 47 11.28 16.14 1.09
C PRO A 47 10.80 17.43 1.80
N PRO A 48 11.59 17.98 2.75
CA PRO A 48 11.28 19.27 3.36
C PRO A 48 11.78 20.46 2.49
N PRO A 49 11.01 21.55 2.35
CA PRO A 49 9.60 21.69 2.73
C PRO A 49 8.67 21.03 1.69
N SER A 50 7.60 20.41 2.14
CA SER A 50 6.55 19.84 1.28
C SER A 50 5.16 20.29 1.75
N SER A 51 4.28 20.56 0.79
CA SER A 51 2.87 20.87 1.01
C SER A 51 1.96 19.64 0.97
N ARG A 52 2.52 18.45 0.75
CA ARG A 52 1.81 17.16 0.68
C ARG A 52 2.25 16.24 1.81
N TRP A 53 1.34 15.34 2.20
CA TRP A 53 1.59 14.27 3.17
C TRP A 53 2.45 13.18 2.54
N MET A 54 3.73 13.48 2.35
CA MET A 54 4.71 12.60 1.72
C MET A 54 5.72 12.11 2.74
N LEU A 55 6.10 10.84 2.65
CA LEU A 55 7.09 10.19 3.51
C LEU A 55 8.21 9.56 2.68
N ALA A 56 9.41 9.49 3.24
CA ALA A 56 10.49 8.70 2.66
C ALA A 56 10.31 7.22 3.06
N MET A 57 10.00 6.37 2.08
CA MET A 57 9.98 4.92 2.25
C MET A 57 11.38 4.38 2.03
N SER A 58 11.89 3.63 3.01
CA SER A 58 13.26 3.12 3.02
C SER A 58 13.43 1.91 2.11
N SER A 59 12.47 0.99 2.13
CA SER A 59 12.46 -0.17 1.23
C SER A 59 11.10 -0.85 1.23
N MET A 60 10.93 -1.77 0.29
CA MET A 60 9.86 -2.76 0.28
C MET A 60 10.48 -4.14 0.55
N SER A 61 9.82 -4.99 1.31
CA SER A 61 10.24 -6.39 1.52
C SER A 61 9.20 -7.33 0.94
N ILE A 62 9.65 -8.31 0.15
CA ILE A 62 8.83 -9.35 -0.45
C ILE A 62 9.41 -10.71 -0.05
N ASN A 63 8.65 -11.50 0.70
CA ASN A 63 9.10 -12.79 1.25
C ASN A 63 10.44 -12.69 2.03
N GLY A 64 10.67 -11.56 2.71
CA GLY A 64 11.89 -11.27 3.46
C GLY A 64 13.07 -10.75 2.62
N ASN A 65 12.92 -10.64 1.30
CA ASN A 65 13.92 -10.04 0.42
C ASN A 65 13.64 -8.55 0.25
N TYR A 66 14.67 -7.71 0.40
CA TYR A 66 14.54 -6.27 0.25
C TYR A 66 14.61 -5.85 -1.21
N HIS A 67 13.61 -5.10 -1.64
CA HIS A 67 13.51 -4.46 -2.93
C HIS A 67 13.82 -2.97 -2.77
N THR A 68 14.88 -2.53 -3.44
CA THR A 68 15.27 -1.13 -3.50
C THR A 68 14.37 -0.40 -4.49
N LEU A 69 13.76 0.69 -4.04
CA LEU A 69 12.93 1.52 -4.89
C LEU A 69 13.75 2.69 -5.45
N LYS A 70 13.37 3.16 -6.63
CA LYS A 70 13.99 4.30 -7.28
C LYS A 70 13.15 5.55 -7.05
N SER A 71 13.80 6.66 -6.70
CA SER A 71 13.17 7.97 -6.64
C SER A 71 13.85 8.90 -7.63
N ASP A 72 13.03 9.60 -8.41
CA ASP A 72 13.47 10.70 -9.27
C ASP A 72 13.37 12.06 -8.54
N VAL A 73 13.00 12.06 -7.25
CA VAL A 73 12.86 13.27 -6.44
C VAL A 73 14.23 13.70 -5.92
N GLU A 74 14.61 14.94 -6.24
CA GLU A 74 15.86 15.53 -5.78
C GLU A 74 15.92 15.63 -4.24
N GLY A 75 17.11 15.39 -3.67
CA GLY A 75 17.34 15.47 -2.22
C GLY A 75 16.99 14.20 -1.43
N ILE A 76 16.55 13.14 -2.11
CA ILE A 76 16.25 11.85 -1.49
C ILE A 76 17.45 10.92 -1.56
N GLN A 77 17.68 10.18 -0.48
CA GLN A 77 18.80 9.24 -0.43
C GLN A 77 18.61 8.14 -1.48
N ARG A 78 19.71 7.77 -2.14
CA ARG A 78 19.68 6.67 -3.12
C ARG A 78 19.12 5.41 -2.46
N GLY A 79 18.13 4.80 -3.12
CA GLY A 79 17.48 3.58 -2.68
C GLY A 79 16.23 3.78 -1.81
N GLN A 80 15.88 5.04 -1.50
CA GLN A 80 14.59 5.40 -0.91
C GLN A 80 13.61 5.81 -2.02
N ALA A 81 12.32 5.66 -1.73
CA ALA A 81 11.22 6.22 -2.51
C ALA A 81 10.50 7.32 -1.74
N ILE A 82 9.82 8.21 -2.47
CA ILE A 82 8.84 9.14 -1.89
C ILE A 82 7.46 8.55 -2.07
N THR A 83 6.75 8.43 -0.96
CA THR A 83 5.40 7.88 -0.91
C THR A 83 4.43 8.98 -0.50
N LEU A 84 3.38 9.18 -1.28
CA LEU A 84 2.25 10.03 -0.92
C LEU A 84 1.25 9.20 -0.10
N ILE A 85 0.82 9.72 1.05
CA ILE A 85 -0.28 9.13 1.81
C ILE A 85 -1.59 9.61 1.19
N ASP A 86 -2.32 8.67 0.59
CA ASP A 86 -3.58 8.89 -0.10
C ASP A 86 -4.57 7.75 0.24
N SER A 87 -5.82 7.94 -0.12
CA SER A 87 -6.92 6.98 -0.02
C SER A 87 -6.81 5.79 -0.98
N LEU A 88 -5.93 5.86 -1.98
CA LEU A 88 -5.64 4.79 -2.94
C LEU A 88 -4.12 4.54 -3.04
N ALA A 89 -3.75 3.31 -3.37
CA ALA A 89 -2.35 2.93 -3.59
C ALA A 89 -2.01 2.92 -5.07
N TYR A 90 -1.03 3.75 -5.47
CA TYR A 90 -0.39 3.70 -6.78
C TYR A 90 1.07 3.34 -6.60
N ILE A 91 1.49 2.25 -7.23
CA ILE A 91 2.83 1.67 -7.08
C ILE A 91 3.50 1.61 -8.46
N PRO A 92 4.80 1.95 -8.58
CA PRO A 92 5.55 1.83 -9.83
C PRO A 92 5.52 0.41 -10.41
N SER A 93 5.57 0.29 -11.75
CA SER A 93 5.45 -0.99 -12.44
C SER A 93 6.55 -1.99 -12.07
N ASP A 94 7.78 -1.53 -11.82
CA ASP A 94 8.89 -2.39 -11.39
C ASP A 94 8.67 -2.98 -9.99
N ALA A 95 8.05 -2.21 -9.09
CA ALA A 95 7.63 -2.71 -7.79
C ALA A 95 6.44 -3.67 -7.90
N VAL A 96 5.45 -3.37 -8.77
CA VAL A 96 4.34 -4.28 -9.09
C VAL A 96 4.87 -5.63 -9.61
N ASP A 97 5.79 -5.60 -10.57
CA ASP A 97 6.42 -6.79 -11.12
C ASP A 97 7.20 -7.55 -10.03
N GLY A 98 7.92 -6.84 -9.15
CA GLY A 98 8.59 -7.45 -8.01
C GLY A 98 7.64 -8.19 -7.07
N ILE A 99 6.48 -7.60 -6.75
CA ILE A 99 5.47 -8.16 -5.86
C ILE A 99 4.85 -9.43 -6.45
N TYR A 100 4.38 -9.37 -7.69
CA TYR A 100 3.53 -10.41 -8.26
C TYR A 100 4.31 -11.51 -8.99
N SER A 101 5.50 -11.22 -9.54
CA SER A 101 6.29 -12.22 -10.27
C SER A 101 6.80 -13.38 -9.42
N VAL A 102 6.86 -13.21 -8.09
CA VAL A 102 7.30 -14.26 -7.16
C VAL A 102 6.18 -15.19 -6.71
N ILE A 103 4.93 -14.90 -7.08
CA ILE A 103 3.77 -15.69 -6.68
C ILE A 103 3.61 -16.86 -7.67
N GLU A 104 3.64 -18.08 -7.13
CA GLU A 104 3.47 -19.28 -7.96
C GLU A 104 2.09 -19.29 -8.63
N GLY A 105 2.11 -19.48 -9.96
CA GLY A 105 0.91 -19.46 -10.80
C GLY A 105 0.42 -18.07 -11.20
N ALA A 106 1.11 -16.99 -10.80
CA ALA A 106 0.79 -15.65 -11.28
C ALA A 106 1.15 -15.48 -12.77
N LEU A 107 0.32 -14.73 -13.48
CA LEU A 107 0.49 -14.45 -14.90
C LEU A 107 0.47 -12.94 -15.15
N HIS A 108 1.50 -12.44 -15.80
CA HIS A 108 1.52 -11.08 -16.32
C HIS A 108 0.91 -11.05 -17.72
N VAL A 109 -0.24 -10.40 -17.86
CA VAL A 109 -0.91 -10.19 -19.14
C VAL A 109 -0.64 -8.77 -19.60
N LYS A 110 0.22 -8.66 -20.62
CA LYS A 110 0.60 -7.39 -21.24
C LYS A 110 0.20 -7.40 -22.72
N THR A 111 -0.87 -6.69 -23.03
CA THR A 111 -1.37 -6.45 -24.40
C THR A 111 -1.35 -4.94 -24.70
N LYS A 112 -1.89 -4.52 -25.86
CA LYS A 112 -2.01 -3.08 -26.16
C LYS A 112 -2.97 -2.35 -25.22
N ASP A 113 -3.98 -3.06 -24.72
CA ASP A 113 -5.09 -2.47 -23.95
C ASP A 113 -5.08 -2.90 -22.48
N GLN A 114 -4.12 -3.75 -22.09
CA GLN A 114 -4.07 -4.34 -20.76
C GLN A 114 -2.62 -4.51 -20.28
N ASP A 115 -2.37 -4.10 -19.05
CA ASP A 115 -1.12 -4.37 -18.33
C ASP A 115 -1.52 -4.76 -16.91
N SER A 116 -1.69 -6.06 -16.65
CA SER A 116 -2.26 -6.55 -15.40
C SER A 116 -1.67 -7.89 -15.00
N TRP A 117 -1.50 -8.07 -13.69
CA TRP A 117 -1.17 -9.35 -13.09
C TRP A 117 -2.46 -10.07 -12.71
N TYR A 118 -2.50 -11.37 -12.98
CA TYR A 118 -3.51 -12.28 -12.47
C TYR A 118 -2.83 -13.22 -11.49
N VAL A 119 -3.33 -13.28 -10.26
CA VAL A 119 -2.77 -14.15 -9.21
C VAL A 119 -3.80 -15.20 -8.77
N PRO A 120 -3.37 -16.44 -8.47
CA PRO A 120 -4.26 -17.42 -7.87
C PRO A 120 -4.73 -16.95 -6.49
N CYS A 121 -6.03 -17.02 -6.20
CA CYS A 121 -6.59 -16.50 -4.95
C CYS A 121 -6.01 -17.13 -3.66
N ILE A 122 -5.42 -18.32 -3.75
CA ILE A 122 -4.82 -19.04 -2.61
C ILE A 122 -3.30 -18.84 -2.48
N SER A 123 -2.68 -18.14 -3.43
CA SER A 123 -1.24 -17.88 -3.44
C SER A 123 -0.98 -16.44 -3.02
N GLN A 124 -0.14 -16.25 -2.00
CA GLN A 124 0.23 -14.92 -1.49
C GLN A 124 1.74 -14.80 -1.29
N ALA A 125 2.26 -13.58 -1.37
CA ALA A 125 3.58 -13.21 -0.91
C ALA A 125 3.47 -12.30 0.33
N ASN A 126 4.47 -12.39 1.21
CA ASN A 126 4.56 -11.53 2.38
C ASN A 126 5.14 -10.17 1.95
N LEU A 127 4.28 -9.16 1.85
CA LEU A 127 4.63 -7.79 1.50
C LEU A 127 4.73 -6.91 2.75
N SER A 128 5.81 -6.14 2.87
CA SER A 128 5.92 -5.07 3.87
C SER A 128 6.52 -3.80 3.28
N PHE A 129 5.98 -2.65 3.68
CA PHE A 129 6.58 -1.34 3.44
C PHE A 129 7.32 -0.85 4.68
N ILE A 130 8.51 -0.28 4.48
CA ILE A 130 9.39 0.09 5.59
C ILE A 130 9.65 1.59 5.57
N PHE A 131 9.29 2.28 6.64
CA PHE A 131 9.53 3.71 6.84
C PHE A 131 10.51 3.89 7.99
N GLY A 132 11.78 4.20 7.69
CA GLY A 132 12.82 4.25 8.71
C GLY A 132 13.05 2.86 9.32
N SER A 133 12.79 2.71 10.62
CA SER A 133 12.85 1.43 11.34
C SER A 133 11.51 0.69 11.39
N ASP A 134 10.42 1.34 10.97
CA ASP A 134 9.07 0.81 11.15
C ASP A 134 8.65 -0.01 9.95
N THR A 135 8.22 -1.26 10.21
CA THR A 135 7.81 -2.23 9.20
C THR A 135 6.29 -2.38 9.23
N HIS A 136 5.64 -2.13 8.10
CA HIS A 136 4.20 -2.21 7.94
C HIS A 136 3.84 -3.34 6.97
N PRO A 137 3.37 -4.50 7.46
CA PRO A 137 2.92 -5.57 6.59
C PRO A 137 1.62 -5.17 5.86
N VAL A 138 1.48 -5.63 4.63
CA VAL A 138 0.29 -5.42 3.79
C VAL A 138 -0.20 -6.77 3.33
N ASP A 139 -1.49 -7.04 3.53
CA ASP A 139 -2.15 -8.20 2.95
C ASP A 139 -2.35 -7.94 1.44
N LEU A 140 -1.84 -8.83 0.59
CA LEU A 140 -1.97 -8.68 -0.86
C LEU A 140 -3.43 -8.74 -1.33
N MET A 141 -4.33 -9.38 -0.57
CA MET A 141 -5.75 -9.39 -0.90
C MET A 141 -6.35 -7.98 -0.89
N GLU A 142 -5.76 -7.05 -0.13
CA GLU A 142 -6.15 -5.64 -0.09
C GLU A 142 -5.66 -4.85 -1.31
N LEU A 143 -4.76 -5.42 -2.13
CA LEU A 143 -4.20 -4.80 -3.33
C LEU A 143 -4.72 -5.41 -4.64
N THR A 144 -5.55 -6.45 -4.54
CA THR A 144 -6.08 -7.21 -5.68
C THR A 144 -7.61 -7.20 -5.66
N ALA A 145 -8.23 -7.39 -6.83
CA ALA A 145 -9.70 -7.45 -6.92
C ALA A 145 -10.09 -8.80 -7.53
N PRO A 146 -11.04 -9.53 -6.93
CA PRO A 146 -11.42 -10.83 -7.45
C PRO A 146 -12.05 -10.71 -8.84
N VAL A 147 -11.60 -11.55 -9.75
CA VAL A 147 -12.14 -11.69 -11.11
C VAL A 147 -12.46 -13.14 -11.40
N THR A 148 -13.55 -13.38 -12.12
CA THR A 148 -13.89 -14.70 -12.63
C THR A 148 -13.64 -14.72 -14.13
N ILE A 149 -12.73 -15.58 -14.59
CA ILE A 149 -12.52 -15.84 -16.01
C ILE A 149 -13.17 -17.17 -16.40
N THR A 150 -13.72 -17.24 -17.60
CA THR A 150 -14.27 -18.47 -18.17
C THR A 150 -13.43 -18.88 -19.37
N ASP A 151 -12.87 -20.08 -19.34
CA ASP A 151 -12.10 -20.66 -20.43
C ASP A 151 -12.60 -22.09 -20.70
N ASP A 152 -12.96 -22.37 -21.94
CA ASP A 152 -13.60 -23.62 -22.39
C ASP A 152 -14.76 -24.11 -21.49
N GLY A 153 -15.58 -23.17 -21.01
CA GLY A 153 -16.71 -23.44 -20.11
C GLY A 153 -16.35 -23.71 -18.64
N LYS A 154 -15.05 -23.73 -18.30
CA LYS A 154 -14.56 -23.84 -16.92
C LYS A 154 -14.29 -22.44 -16.35
N GLN A 155 -14.76 -22.22 -15.12
CA GLN A 155 -14.53 -20.96 -14.40
C GLN A 155 -13.27 -21.04 -13.53
N TYR A 156 -12.50 -19.97 -13.52
CA TYR A 156 -11.36 -19.78 -12.65
C TYR A 156 -11.54 -18.47 -11.87
N SER A 157 -11.38 -18.55 -10.56
CA SER A 157 -11.32 -17.38 -9.69
C SER A 157 -9.87 -16.95 -9.53
N LEU A 158 -9.60 -15.72 -9.93
CA LEU A 158 -8.30 -15.07 -9.86
C LEU A 158 -8.48 -13.73 -9.14
N SER A 159 -7.38 -13.07 -8.82
CA SER A 159 -7.38 -11.70 -8.33
C SER A 159 -6.28 -10.86 -8.97
#